data_AF-A0A4Q6C8X0-F1
#
_entry.id   AF-A0A4Q6C8X0-F1
#
_cell.length_a   1.000
_cell.length_b   1.000
_cell.length_c   1.000
_cell.angle_alpha   90.00
_cell.angle_beta   90.00
_cell.angle_gamma   90.00
#
_symmetry.space_group_name_H-M   'P 1'
#
loop_
_entity.id
_entity.type
_entity.pdbx_description
1 polymer ?
#
loop_
_entity_poly.entity_id
_entity_poly.type
_entity_poly.pdbx_seq_one_letter_code
_entity_poly.pdbx_strand_id
1 'polypeptide(L)'
;MNLPLHLGLLGVLEAGLISVLAGLLVYAAWHRIVRIAGGGGRALFGGASLIAILLSAGIDGWNLFYLGVVQLESPLYARLALQGIHDADSLGVRVAAEIIGALLGVLAGWQLFSGGLAGGSPLQRPQDDDRRT
;
A
#
# COMPACT_ATOMS: atom_id res chain seq x y z
N MET A 1 -24.50 -10.98 -5.25
CA MET A 1 -23.50 -12.04 -4.97
C MET A 1 -22.80 -11.65 -3.69
N ASN A 2 -23.07 -12.40 -2.62
CA ASN A 2 -22.66 -12.13 -1.24
C ASN A 2 -21.40 -12.95 -0.95
N LEU A 3 -20.20 -12.36 -1.05
CA LEU A 3 -19.01 -12.97 -0.48
C LEU A 3 -19.01 -12.64 1.01
N PRO A 4 -19.14 -13.63 1.91
CA PRO A 4 -19.06 -13.39 3.34
C PRO A 4 -17.60 -13.14 3.71
N LEU A 5 -17.13 -11.88 3.63
CA LEU A 5 -15.92 -11.48 4.33
C LEU A 5 -16.17 -11.71 5.82
N HIS A 6 -15.31 -12.51 6.44
CA HIS A 6 -15.49 -12.94 7.82
C HIS A 6 -15.29 -11.74 8.75
N LEU A 7 -16.31 -11.49 9.59
CA LEU A 7 -16.41 -10.32 10.46
C LEU A 7 -15.22 -10.24 11.46
N GLY A 8 -14.73 -9.02 11.74
CA GLY A 8 -13.68 -8.75 12.74
C GLY A 8 -12.22 -8.83 12.23
N LEU A 9 -11.32 -9.42 13.02
CA LEU A 9 -9.86 -9.48 12.74
C LEU A 9 -9.53 -10.17 11.41
N LEU A 10 -10.34 -11.14 10.99
CA LEU A 10 -10.11 -11.88 9.75
C LEU A 10 -10.30 -10.97 8.52
N GLY A 11 -11.36 -10.17 8.48
CA GLY A 11 -11.56 -9.19 7.40
C GLY A 11 -10.44 -8.15 7.31
N VAL A 12 -9.86 -7.75 8.45
CA VAL A 12 -8.67 -6.88 8.49
C VAL A 12 -7.46 -7.57 7.85
N LEU A 13 -7.23 -8.83 8.17
CA LEU A 13 -6.14 -9.62 7.59
C LEU A 13 -6.33 -9.85 6.10
N GLU A 14 -7.54 -10.20 5.67
CA GLU A 14 -7.89 -10.39 4.25
C GLU A 14 -7.66 -9.10 3.45
N ALA A 15 -8.17 -7.96 3.94
CA ALA A 15 -7.97 -6.66 3.32
C ALA A 15 -6.49 -6.29 3.22
N GLY A 16 -5.72 -6.50 4.31
CA GLY A 16 -4.28 -6.31 4.31
C GLY A 16 -3.57 -7.18 3.27
N LEU A 17 -3.92 -8.47 3.17
CA LEU A 17 -3.33 -9.41 2.21
C LEU A 17 -3.65 -9.03 0.75
N ILE A 18 -4.90 -8.65 0.49
CA ILE A 18 -5.31 -8.14 -0.82
C ILE A 18 -4.51 -6.89 -1.17
N SER A 19 -4.29 -6.00 -0.19
CA SER A 19 -3.51 -4.80 -0.40
C SER A 19 -2.03 -5.07 -0.64
N VAL A 20 -1.43 -6.10 -0.01
CA VAL A 20 -0.08 -6.59 -0.37
C VAL A 20 -0.02 -6.97 -1.85
N LEU A 21 -1.00 -7.75 -2.33
CA LEU A 21 -1.06 -8.13 -3.73
C LEU A 21 -1.24 -6.92 -4.64
N ALA A 22 -2.13 -5.98 -4.28
CA ALA A 22 -2.35 -4.75 -5.02
C ALA A 22 -1.07 -3.91 -5.11
N GLY A 23 -0.35 -3.71 -4.00
CA GLY A 23 0.93 -2.99 -3.98
C GLY A 23 1.99 -3.61 -4.87
N LEU A 24 2.10 -4.96 -4.85
CA LEU A 24 3.00 -5.70 -5.72
C LEU A 24 2.67 -5.49 -7.20
N LEU A 25 1.39 -5.61 -7.57
CA LEU A 25 0.93 -5.45 -8.95
C LEU A 25 1.10 -4.01 -9.45
N VAL A 26 0.77 -3.02 -8.61
CA VAL A 26 0.97 -1.60 -8.90
C VAL A 26 2.45 -1.33 -9.13
N TYR A 27 3.34 -1.84 -8.26
CA TYR A 27 4.77 -1.67 -8.46
C TYR A 27 5.24 -2.33 -9.76
N ALA A 28 4.81 -3.55 -10.06
CA ALA A 28 5.19 -4.24 -11.28
C ALA A 28 4.78 -3.46 -12.54
N ALA A 29 3.55 -2.93 -12.58
CA ALA A 29 3.05 -2.11 -13.68
C ALA A 29 3.80 -0.78 -13.77
N TRP A 30 3.95 -0.08 -12.64
CA TRP A 30 4.65 1.21 -12.58
C TRP A 30 6.12 1.09 -12.99
N HIS A 31 6.78 0.02 -12.55
CA HIS A 31 8.14 -0.31 -12.94
C HIS A 31 8.26 -0.43 -14.46
N ARG A 32 7.34 -1.13 -15.15
CA ARG A 32 7.36 -1.22 -16.61
C ARG A 32 7.25 0.16 -17.27
N ILE A 33 6.31 0.98 -16.83
CA ILE A 33 6.06 2.32 -17.40
C ILE A 33 7.30 3.22 -17.22
N VAL A 34 7.84 3.30 -16.01
CA VAL A 34 8.97 4.20 -15.71
C VAL A 34 10.25 3.72 -16.39
N ARG A 35 10.47 2.40 -16.51
CA ARG A 35 11.62 1.86 -17.24
C ARG A 35 11.56 2.16 -18.74
N ILE A 36 10.36 2.12 -19.34
CA ILE A 36 10.17 2.55 -20.75
C ILE A 36 10.48 4.05 -20.90
N ALA A 37 10.10 4.86 -19.91
CA ALA A 37 10.36 6.31 -19.91
C ALA A 37 11.81 6.70 -19.51
N GLY A 38 12.70 5.75 -19.21
CA GLY A 38 14.10 6.02 -18.81
C GLY A 38 14.25 6.57 -17.38
N GLY A 39 13.24 6.46 -16.52
CA GLY A 39 13.26 7.00 -15.15
C GLY A 39 14.08 6.18 -14.13
N GLY A 40 14.47 6.84 -13.04
CA GLY A 40 15.32 6.28 -11.96
C GLY A 40 14.60 5.90 -10.66
N GLY A 41 15.29 5.18 -9.77
CA GLY A 41 14.71 4.43 -8.64
C GLY A 41 13.87 5.20 -7.61
N ARG A 42 14.18 6.48 -7.32
CA ARG A 42 13.42 7.27 -6.32
C ARG A 42 11.99 7.59 -6.78
N ALA A 43 11.80 7.87 -8.07
CA ALA A 43 10.48 8.12 -8.66
C ALA A 43 9.66 6.82 -8.81
N LEU A 44 10.33 5.68 -8.98
CA LEU A 44 9.67 4.37 -9.01
C LEU A 44 9.03 4.02 -7.67
N PHE A 45 9.80 4.06 -6.58
CA PHE A 45 9.30 3.63 -5.28
C PHE A 45 8.24 4.59 -4.74
N GLY A 46 8.53 5.90 -4.75
CA GLY A 46 7.58 6.90 -4.24
C GLY A 46 6.26 6.95 -5.01
N GLY A 47 6.32 6.92 -6.35
CA GLY A 47 5.12 6.93 -7.19
C GLY A 47 4.27 5.67 -7.02
N ALA A 48 4.91 4.49 -6.99
CA ALA A 48 4.19 3.24 -6.78
C ALA A 48 3.53 3.17 -5.40
N SER A 49 4.20 3.63 -4.33
CA SER A 49 3.63 3.66 -2.97
C SER A 49 2.37 4.53 -2.89
N LEU A 50 2.40 5.74 -3.47
CA LEU A 50 1.24 6.63 -3.47
C LEU A 50 0.06 6.01 -4.24
N ILE A 51 0.31 5.49 -5.44
CA ILE A 51 -0.74 4.86 -6.25
C ILE A 51 -1.32 3.62 -5.54
N ALA A 52 -0.47 2.79 -4.93
CA ALA A 52 -0.89 1.58 -4.23
C ALA A 52 -1.77 1.88 -3.02
N ILE A 53 -1.41 2.90 -2.22
CA ILE A 53 -2.22 3.33 -1.07
C ILE A 53 -3.57 3.87 -1.54
N LEU A 54 -3.57 4.75 -2.55
CA LEU A 54 -4.83 5.34 -3.06
C LEU A 54 -5.78 4.27 -3.61
N LEU A 55 -5.26 3.26 -4.31
CA LEU A 55 -6.08 2.19 -4.88
C LEU A 55 -6.55 1.19 -3.83
N SER A 56 -5.77 0.93 -2.78
CA SER A 56 -6.12 -0.05 -1.76
C SER A 56 -6.97 0.55 -0.64
N ALA A 57 -6.46 1.60 0.01
CA ALA A 57 -7.04 2.18 1.22
C ALA A 57 -7.88 3.43 0.94
N GLY A 58 -8.05 3.83 -0.33
CA GLY A 58 -8.75 5.08 -0.68
C GLY A 58 -10.23 5.05 -0.32
N ILE A 59 -10.92 3.95 -0.61
CA ILE A 59 -12.36 3.81 -0.33
C ILE A 59 -12.60 3.74 1.18
N ASP A 60 -11.83 2.92 1.89
CA ASP A 60 -11.99 2.76 3.33
C ASP A 60 -11.52 3.99 4.10
N GLY A 61 -10.47 4.65 3.63
CA GLY A 61 -10.01 5.94 4.15
C GLY A 61 -11.06 7.04 3.95
N TRP A 62 -11.76 7.05 2.81
CA TRP A 62 -12.85 7.99 2.57
C TRP A 62 -14.04 7.74 3.51
N ASN A 63 -14.41 6.47 3.70
CA ASN A 63 -15.45 6.08 4.64
C ASN A 63 -15.08 6.46 6.09
N LEU A 64 -13.82 6.23 6.47
CA LEU A 64 -13.31 6.61 7.79
C LEU A 64 -13.30 8.12 8.00
N PHE A 65 -12.91 8.89 6.98
CA PHE A 65 -12.97 10.34 7.02
C PHE A 65 -14.41 10.84 7.18
N TYR A 66 -15.35 10.28 6.41
CA TYR A 66 -16.76 10.66 6.50
C TYR A 66 -17.32 10.42 7.91
N LEU A 67 -17.02 9.25 8.50
CA LEU A 67 -17.46 8.92 9.86
C LEU A 67 -16.78 9.76 10.94
N GLY A 68 -15.54 10.20 10.73
CA GLY A 68 -14.80 11.04 11.68
C GLY A 68 -15.16 12.53 11.62
N VAL A 69 -15.52 13.04 10.43
CA VAL A 69 -15.82 14.46 10.21
C VAL A 69 -17.31 14.77 10.33
N VAL A 70 -18.17 13.87 9.86
CA VAL A 70 -19.62 14.01 10.05
C VAL A 70 -19.94 13.54 11.45
N GLN A 71 -19.82 14.45 12.43
CA GLN A 71 -20.31 14.22 13.78
C GLN A 71 -21.80 13.86 13.72
N LEU A 72 -22.13 12.63 14.09
CA LEU A 72 -23.50 12.15 14.23
C LEU A 72 -24.08 12.79 15.50
N GLU A 73 -24.46 14.07 15.43
CA GLU A 73 -24.99 14.84 16.58
C GLU A 73 -26.28 14.28 17.18
N SER A 74 -26.91 13.29 16.51
CA SER A 74 -28.05 12.58 17.07
C SER A 74 -27.69 11.12 17.41
N PRO A 75 -28.00 10.65 18.63
CA PRO A 75 -27.80 9.24 19.02
C PRO A 75 -28.63 8.26 18.17
N LEU A 76 -29.58 8.76 17.39
CA LEU A 76 -30.39 7.99 16.44
C LEU A 76 -29.61 7.74 15.13
N TYR A 77 -28.85 8.73 14.64
CA TYR A 77 -27.92 8.57 13.51
C TYR A 77 -26.69 7.74 13.88
N ALA A 78 -26.19 7.85 15.12
CA ALA A 78 -25.16 6.96 15.65
C ALA A 78 -25.62 5.49 15.64
N ARG A 79 -26.86 5.22 16.06
CA ARG A 79 -27.44 3.86 16.05
C ARG A 79 -27.75 3.35 14.64
N LEU A 80 -28.20 4.20 13.72
CA LEU A 80 -28.41 3.84 12.30
C LEU A 80 -27.09 3.59 11.55
N ALA A 81 -26.04 4.37 11.85
CA ALA A 81 -24.69 4.12 11.34
C ALA A 81 -24.08 2.84 11.95
N LEU A 82 -24.34 2.55 13.23
CA LEU A 82 -23.94 1.31 13.91
C LEU A 82 -24.73 0.08 13.42
N GLN A 83 -25.98 0.24 12.98
CA GLN A 83 -26.83 -0.86 12.48
C GLN A 83 -26.66 -1.15 10.99
N GLY A 84 -26.18 -0.18 10.19
CA GLY A 84 -25.91 -0.36 8.77
C GLY A 84 -24.50 -0.88 8.45
N ILE A 85 -23.58 -0.82 9.41
CA ILE A 85 -22.19 -1.25 9.24
C ILE A 85 -21.97 -2.51 10.08
N HIS A 86 -21.81 -3.64 9.42
CA HIS A 86 -21.64 -4.93 10.09
C HIS A 86 -20.30 -5.05 10.86
N ASP A 87 -19.40 -4.06 10.73
CA ASP A 87 -18.02 -4.02 11.27
C ASP A 87 -17.48 -2.56 11.44
N ALA A 88 -18.23 -1.65 12.09
CA ALA A 88 -17.79 -0.25 12.24
C ALA A 88 -16.52 -0.08 13.11
N ASP A 89 -16.29 -1.02 14.02
CA ASP A 89 -15.23 -0.97 15.03
C ASP A 89 -13.84 -1.27 14.44
N SER A 90 -13.78 -2.01 13.32
CA SER A 90 -12.52 -2.42 12.69
C SER A 90 -12.12 -1.55 11.48
N LEU A 91 -12.94 -0.58 11.07
CA LEU A 91 -12.68 0.22 9.86
C LEU A 91 -11.31 0.93 9.91
N GLY A 92 -10.96 1.53 11.05
CA GLY A 92 -9.66 2.16 11.24
C GLY A 92 -8.49 1.18 11.19
N VAL A 93 -8.67 0.00 11.77
CA VAL A 93 -7.67 -1.07 11.74
C VAL A 93 -7.52 -1.63 10.32
N ARG A 94 -8.63 -1.70 9.55
CA ARG A 94 -8.64 -2.16 8.16
C ARG A 94 -7.88 -1.20 7.25
N VAL A 95 -8.16 0.11 7.35
CA VAL A 95 -7.40 1.15 6.63
C VAL A 95 -5.91 1.07 6.96
N ALA A 96 -5.56 0.91 8.24
CA ALA A 96 -4.16 0.77 8.65
C ALA A 96 -3.51 -0.50 8.05
N ALA A 97 -4.20 -1.63 8.10
CA ALA A 97 -3.73 -2.89 7.53
C ALA A 97 -3.57 -2.82 6.00
N GLU A 98 -4.47 -2.13 5.30
CA GLU A 98 -4.36 -1.88 3.86
C GLU A 98 -3.18 -0.98 3.54
N ILE A 99 -2.96 0.11 4.27
CA ILE A 99 -1.79 0.97 4.04
C ILE A 99 -0.49 0.19 4.25
N ILE A 100 -0.38 -0.57 5.35
CA ILE A 100 0.79 -1.41 5.64
C ILE A 100 0.95 -2.48 4.54
N GLY A 101 -0.14 -3.14 4.15
CA GLY A 101 -0.17 -4.14 3.11
C GLY A 101 0.33 -3.59 1.77
N ALA A 102 -0.24 -2.49 1.29
CA ALA A 102 0.18 -1.80 0.07
C ALA A 102 1.68 -1.49 0.07
N LEU A 103 2.20 -0.96 1.17
CA LEU A 103 3.62 -0.63 1.29
C LEU A 103 4.51 -1.88 1.29
N LEU A 104 4.12 -2.95 1.98
CA LEU A 104 4.83 -4.23 1.95
C LEU A 104 4.81 -4.86 0.55
N GLY A 105 3.69 -4.77 -0.16
CA GLY A 105 3.56 -5.20 -1.55
C GLY A 105 4.48 -4.44 -2.49
N VAL A 106 4.53 -3.12 -2.35
CA VAL A 106 5.45 -2.26 -3.12
C VAL A 106 6.91 -2.57 -2.80
N LEU A 107 7.24 -2.78 -1.52
CA LEU A 107 8.58 -3.20 -1.10
C LEU A 107 8.98 -4.54 -1.71
N ALA A 108 8.09 -5.54 -1.66
CA ALA A 108 8.31 -6.83 -2.29
C ALA A 108 8.51 -6.70 -3.81
N GLY A 109 7.68 -5.89 -4.48
CA GLY A 109 7.83 -5.60 -5.89
C GLY A 109 9.18 -4.96 -6.22
N TRP A 110 9.60 -3.98 -5.42
CA TRP A 110 10.92 -3.36 -5.60
C TRP A 110 12.05 -4.38 -5.47
N GLN A 111 12.01 -5.24 -4.46
CA GLN A 111 13.03 -6.29 -4.30
C GLN A 111 13.08 -7.26 -5.49
N LEU A 112 11.91 -7.67 -5.98
CA LEU A 112 11.78 -8.64 -7.07
C LEU A 112 12.16 -8.07 -8.43
N PHE A 113 11.79 -6.82 -8.72
CA PHE A 113 11.94 -6.25 -10.07
C PHE A 113 13.11 -5.26 -10.21
N SER A 114 13.61 -4.68 -9.11
CA SER A 114 14.75 -3.73 -9.13
C SER A 114 16.07 -4.33 -8.61
N GLY A 115 16.11 -5.61 -8.24
CA GLY A 115 17.36 -6.32 -7.95
C GLY A 115 17.94 -6.10 -6.55
N GLY A 116 17.13 -5.73 -5.55
CA GLY A 116 17.63 -5.42 -4.20
C GLY A 116 18.19 -6.61 -3.40
N LEU A 117 18.18 -7.83 -3.94
CA LEU A 117 18.95 -8.98 -3.44
C LEU A 117 20.17 -9.36 -4.31
N ALA A 118 20.31 -8.81 -5.52
CA ALA A 118 21.36 -9.17 -6.48
C ALA A 118 22.38 -8.05 -6.74
N GLY A 119 22.12 -6.82 -6.29
CA GLY A 119 22.99 -5.66 -6.51
C GLY A 119 24.20 -5.52 -5.56
N GLY A 120 24.31 -6.38 -4.55
CA GLY A 120 25.42 -6.40 -3.60
C GLY A 120 26.60 -7.23 -4.10
N SER A 121 27.22 -6.85 -5.22
CA SER A 121 28.59 -7.30 -5.51
C SER A 121 29.56 -6.23 -5.03
N PRO A 122 30.32 -6.46 -3.93
CA PRO A 122 31.30 -5.53 -3.38
C PRO A 122 32.59 -5.54 -4.20
N LEU A 123 32.50 -5.24 -5.49
CA LEU A 123 33.66 -4.79 -6.25
C LEU A 123 33.64 -3.26 -6.30
N GLN A 124 33.85 -2.74 -5.10
CA GLN A 124 34.55 -1.50 -4.82
C GLN A 124 35.73 -1.39 -5.79
N ARG A 125 35.54 -0.69 -6.93
CA ARG A 125 36.67 -0.33 -7.77
C ARG A 125 37.57 0.56 -6.91
N PRO A 126 38.85 0.23 -6.75
CA PRO A 126 39.81 1.20 -6.26
C PRO A 126 39.74 2.41 -7.19
N GLN A 127 39.30 3.53 -6.63
CA GLN A 127 39.48 4.85 -7.16
C GLN A 127 40.80 5.34 -6.57
N ASP A 128 41.88 5.16 -7.34
CA ASP A 128 43.27 5.64 -7.19
C ASP A 128 44.11 4.58 -7.92
N ASP A 129 44.79 4.84 -9.04
CA ASP A 129 45.96 5.70 -9.13
C ASP A 129 46.37 5.78 -10.61
N ASP A 130 46.02 6.86 -11.33
CA ASP A 130 46.66 7.17 -12.62
C ASP A 130 46.87 8.67 -12.80
N ARG A 131 47.27 9.30 -11.69
CA ARG A 131 47.95 10.60 -11.69
C ARG A 131 49.37 10.38 -11.23
N ARG A 132 50.22 9.84 -12.11
CA ARG A 132 51.69 10.04 -12.18
C ARG A 132 52.30 9.00 -13.11
N THR A 133 52.49 9.36 -14.37
CA THR A 133 53.82 9.42 -15.04
C THR A 133 53.68 10.15 -16.36
#